data_AF-A0A7J8ECC5-F1
#
_entry.id   AF-A0A7J8ECC5-F1
#
_cell.length_a   1.000
_cell.length_b   1.000
_cell.length_c   1.000
_cell.angle_alpha   90.00
_cell.angle_beta   90.00
_cell.angle_gamma   90.00
#
_symmetry.space_group_name_H-M   'P 1'
#
loop_
_entity.id
_entity.type
_entity.pdbx_description
1 polymer ?
#
loop_
_entity_poly.entity_id
_entity_poly.type
_entity_poly.pdbx_seq_one_letter_code
_entity_poly.pdbx_strand_id
1 'polypeptide(L)'
;MECCRRATPGTPLLFLAFLLLSSRTTRSEEDRDSLWDAWGSWSECSRTCGGGASYSLRRCLSNKSCEGRNIRYRTCSNVDCPPEAGDFRAQQCSAHNDVKHHGQFYEWLPVSNDPDNPCSLKCQAKGTELVVELSPKVLDGTRCNTDTLDMCISGLCQIVGCDHQLGSTAKEDNCGVCNGDGSTCRLVRGQYQSQLSATKRKILQRRGNLWAS
;
A
#
# COMPACT_ATOMS: atom_id res chain seq x y z
N MET A 1 -78.91 -33.91 -29.10
CA MET A 1 -79.29 -34.45 -27.78
C MET A 1 -78.87 -33.44 -26.74
N GLU A 2 -79.85 -32.62 -26.38
CA GLU A 2 -79.82 -31.65 -25.29
C GLU A 2 -79.16 -32.18 -24.00
N CYS A 3 -78.46 -31.30 -23.28
CA CYS A 3 -79.05 -30.75 -22.07
C CYS A 3 -78.35 -29.46 -21.61
N CYS A 4 -79.15 -28.59 -21.01
CA CYS A 4 -78.92 -27.18 -20.72
C CYS A 4 -78.83 -26.92 -19.20
N ARG A 5 -78.05 -25.90 -18.81
CA ARG A 5 -78.17 -25.00 -17.62
C ARG A 5 -77.90 -25.63 -16.23
N ARG A 6 -77.13 -25.01 -15.31
CA ARG A 6 -77.28 -23.68 -14.69
C ARG A 6 -75.99 -23.20 -13.98
N ALA A 7 -75.85 -21.89 -13.77
CA ALA A 7 -74.71 -21.19 -13.16
C ALA A 7 -74.82 -20.97 -11.63
N THR A 8 -73.69 -20.71 -10.94
CA THR A 8 -73.40 -19.66 -9.90
C THR A 8 -72.18 -20.07 -9.02
N PRO A 9 -71.57 -19.22 -8.16
CA PRO A 9 -70.18 -18.73 -8.36
C PRO A 9 -69.22 -19.15 -7.22
N GLY A 10 -67.90 -19.10 -7.43
CA GLY A 10 -66.96 -19.37 -6.34
C GLY A 10 -65.51 -19.13 -6.73
N THR A 11 -64.92 -18.13 -6.12
CA THR A 11 -63.57 -17.56 -6.27
C THR A 11 -62.39 -18.53 -6.14
N PRO A 12 -61.20 -18.18 -6.67
CA PRO A 12 -60.07 -19.11 -6.86
C PRO A 12 -59.24 -19.30 -5.59
N LEU A 13 -59.19 -20.51 -5.04
CA LEU A 13 -58.29 -20.93 -3.95
C LEU A 13 -56.91 -21.38 -4.48
N LEU A 14 -56.24 -20.53 -5.26
CA LEU A 14 -54.91 -20.82 -5.82
C LEU A 14 -53.76 -19.99 -5.23
N PHE A 15 -53.97 -19.22 -4.16
CA PHE A 15 -52.97 -18.25 -3.69
C PHE A 15 -52.45 -18.40 -2.24
N LEU A 16 -52.76 -19.46 -1.50
CA LEU A 16 -52.43 -19.50 -0.05
C LEU A 16 -51.65 -20.70 0.49
N ALA A 17 -50.82 -21.37 -0.32
CA ALA A 17 -49.90 -22.38 0.27
C ALA A 17 -48.50 -22.47 -0.36
N PHE A 18 -48.12 -21.56 -1.25
CA PHE A 18 -46.73 -21.43 -1.72
C PHE A 18 -45.89 -20.43 -0.90
N LEU A 19 -46.38 -19.98 0.27
CA LEU A 19 -45.66 -19.09 1.18
C LEU A 19 -44.99 -19.81 2.37
N LEU A 20 -44.95 -21.14 2.40
CA LEU A 20 -44.34 -21.89 3.52
C LEU A 20 -42.99 -22.57 3.19
N LEU A 21 -42.41 -22.36 2.00
CA LEU A 21 -41.06 -22.86 1.66
C LEU A 21 -40.12 -21.78 1.11
N SER A 22 -40.18 -20.58 1.68
CA SER A 22 -39.07 -19.63 1.59
C SER A 22 -39.01 -18.81 2.86
N SER A 23 -38.76 -19.48 3.98
CA SER A 23 -37.98 -18.87 5.06
C SER A 23 -36.59 -18.60 4.51
N ARG A 24 -36.47 -17.57 3.67
CA ARG A 24 -35.19 -16.97 3.34
C ARG A 24 -34.68 -16.41 4.64
N THR A 25 -33.78 -17.15 5.27
CA THR A 25 -32.85 -16.63 6.25
C THR A 25 -32.06 -15.51 5.58
N THR A 26 -32.59 -14.29 5.58
CA THR A 26 -31.79 -13.08 5.52
C THR A 26 -31.20 -12.93 6.92
N ARG A 27 -30.14 -13.70 7.21
CA ARG A 27 -29.35 -13.51 8.42
C ARG A 27 -28.57 -12.22 8.20
N SER A 28 -29.07 -11.16 8.83
CA SER A 28 -28.55 -9.80 8.94
C SER A 28 -27.04 -9.70 8.71
N GLU A 29 -26.63 -9.20 7.55
CA GLU A 29 -25.29 -8.63 7.38
C GLU A 29 -25.10 -7.37 8.25
N GLU A 30 -26.19 -6.75 8.72
CA GLU A 30 -26.20 -5.62 9.67
C GLU A 30 -25.73 -5.97 11.08
N ASP A 31 -25.68 -7.25 11.48
CA ASP A 31 -25.28 -7.65 12.84
C ASP A 31 -23.79 -8.03 12.94
N ARG A 32 -23.01 -7.78 11.88
CA ARG A 32 -21.55 -8.07 11.85
C ARG A 32 -20.71 -6.85 12.21
N ASP A 33 -21.18 -5.64 11.89
CA ASP A 33 -20.57 -4.37 12.32
C ASP A 33 -21.03 -3.92 13.71
N SER A 34 -22.13 -4.47 14.25
CA SER A 34 -22.60 -4.21 15.62
C SER A 34 -21.64 -4.72 16.70
N LEU A 35 -20.75 -5.66 16.34
CA LEU A 35 -19.81 -6.30 17.27
C LEU A 35 -18.55 -5.47 17.50
N TRP A 36 -18.24 -4.54 16.61
CA TRP A 36 -17.08 -3.65 16.71
C TRP A 36 -17.50 -2.29 17.28
N ASP A 37 -16.65 -1.71 18.12
CA ASP A 37 -16.75 -0.30 18.47
C ASP A 37 -16.41 0.58 17.25
N ALA A 38 -16.80 1.84 17.31
CA ALA A 38 -16.37 2.82 16.31
C ALA A 38 -14.84 2.88 16.24
N TRP A 39 -14.32 3.15 15.05
CA TRP A 39 -12.90 3.43 14.89
C TRP A 39 -12.51 4.65 15.71
N GLY A 40 -11.46 4.51 16.52
CA GLY A 40 -10.87 5.61 17.25
C GLY A 40 -10.24 6.65 16.34
N SER A 41 -9.82 7.75 16.95
CA SER A 41 -9.04 8.78 16.26
C SER A 41 -7.77 8.18 15.66
N TRP A 42 -7.31 8.80 14.59
CA TRP A 42 -6.02 8.48 13.99
C TRP A 42 -4.89 8.86 14.94
N SER A 43 -3.84 8.04 14.97
CA SER A 43 -2.60 8.34 15.67
C SER A 43 -1.89 9.53 15.03
N GLU A 44 -0.93 10.09 15.75
CA GLU A 44 0.08 10.94 15.14
C GLU A 44 0.74 10.25 13.95
N CYS A 45 1.12 11.04 12.96
CA CYS A 45 1.80 10.53 11.79
C CYS A 45 3.22 10.09 12.17
N SER A 46 3.68 8.95 11.66
CA SER A 46 5.05 8.49 11.90
C SER A 46 6.12 9.44 11.37
N ARG A 47 5.75 10.34 10.46
CA ARG A 47 6.62 11.36 9.87
C ARG A 47 5.88 12.69 9.74
N THR A 48 6.61 13.77 9.76
CA THR A 48 6.09 15.13 9.55
C THR A 48 6.13 15.56 8.08
N CYS A 49 6.84 14.82 7.22
CA CYS A 49 6.98 15.07 5.80
C CYS A 49 7.31 13.76 5.04
N GLY A 50 7.29 13.83 3.71
CA GLY A 50 7.72 12.79 2.78
C GLY A 50 6.83 11.56 2.75
N GLY A 51 5.61 11.66 3.28
CA GLY A 51 4.67 10.56 3.47
C GLY A 51 5.05 9.67 4.66
N GLY A 52 4.18 9.61 5.66
CA GLY A 52 4.26 8.68 6.79
C GLY A 52 3.00 7.82 6.89
N ALA A 53 2.92 7.04 7.96
CA ALA A 53 1.78 6.20 8.28
C ALA A 53 1.14 6.62 9.61
N SER A 54 -0.18 6.54 9.66
CA SER A 54 -0.98 6.73 10.87
C SER A 54 -1.94 5.55 11.00
N TYR A 55 -2.22 5.14 12.23
CA TYR A 55 -3.10 4.02 12.52
C TYR A 55 -4.32 4.46 13.32
N SER A 56 -5.41 3.70 13.20
CA SER A 56 -6.63 3.87 13.98
C SER A 56 -7.04 2.50 14.51
N LEU A 57 -7.42 2.46 15.79
CA LEU A 57 -7.78 1.25 16.51
C LEU A 57 -9.28 1.20 16.77
N ARG A 58 -9.85 0.00 16.82
CA ARG A 58 -11.21 -0.25 17.31
C ARG A 58 -11.20 -1.41 18.30
N ARG A 59 -12.16 -1.42 19.23
CA ARG A 59 -12.31 -2.49 20.22
C ARG A 59 -13.41 -3.46 19.79
N CYS A 60 -13.22 -4.74 20.06
CA CYS A 60 -14.27 -5.74 19.91
C CYS A 60 -15.20 -5.63 21.13
N LEU A 61 -16.49 -5.41 20.93
CA LEU A 61 -17.49 -5.28 21.99
C LEU A 61 -18.12 -6.63 22.37
N SER A 62 -17.83 -7.70 21.60
CA SER A 62 -18.39 -9.04 21.81
C SER A 62 -17.45 -9.96 22.59
N ASN A 63 -18.03 -10.80 23.46
CA ASN A 63 -17.30 -11.80 24.25
C ASN A 63 -16.93 -13.08 23.47
N LYS A 64 -17.45 -13.26 22.24
CA LYS A 64 -17.23 -14.50 21.46
C LYS A 64 -16.01 -14.45 20.55
N SER A 65 -15.89 -13.35 19.80
CA SER A 65 -14.77 -12.94 18.92
C SER A 65 -15.33 -12.02 17.84
N CYS A 66 -14.53 -11.08 17.37
CA CYS A 66 -14.88 -10.23 16.23
C CYS A 66 -14.06 -10.62 15.01
N GLU A 67 -14.70 -10.67 13.85
CA GLU A 67 -14.05 -10.97 12.58
C GLU A 67 -13.43 -9.69 11.98
N GLY A 68 -12.22 -9.82 11.43
CA GLY A 68 -11.47 -8.73 10.82
C GLY A 68 -10.42 -8.09 11.74
N ARG A 69 -9.74 -7.07 11.23
CA ARG A 69 -8.65 -6.40 11.97
C ARG A 69 -9.22 -5.37 12.96
N ASN A 70 -8.55 -5.25 14.11
CA ASN A 70 -8.80 -4.20 15.11
C ASN A 70 -7.98 -2.93 14.86
N ILE A 71 -7.19 -2.92 13.79
CA ILE A 71 -6.29 -1.83 13.38
C ILE A 71 -6.45 -1.56 11.88
N ARG A 72 -6.46 -0.28 11.51
CA ARG A 72 -6.38 0.19 10.12
C ARG A 72 -5.31 1.27 10.00
N TYR A 73 -4.80 1.45 8.79
CA TYR A 73 -3.71 2.38 8.49
C TYR A 73 -4.12 3.34 7.37
N ARG A 74 -3.48 4.50 7.34
CA ARG A 74 -3.54 5.46 6.24
C ARG A 74 -2.19 6.14 6.07
N THR A 75 -1.96 6.71 4.90
CA THR A 75 -0.89 7.68 4.69
C THR A 75 -1.22 9.02 5.35
N CYS A 76 -0.18 9.77 5.70
CA CYS A 76 -0.28 11.10 6.28
C CYS A 76 0.98 11.91 5.96
N SER A 77 0.95 13.23 6.18
CA SER A 77 2.10 14.12 5.98
C SER A 77 2.75 14.00 4.59
N ASN A 78 1.92 14.05 3.53
CA ASN A 78 2.34 13.91 2.12
C ASN A 78 3.04 15.16 1.56
N VAL A 79 3.48 16.08 2.41
CA VAL A 79 4.25 17.26 2.01
C VAL A 79 5.70 16.85 1.81
N ASP A 80 6.39 17.41 0.82
CA ASP A 80 7.80 17.08 0.59
C ASP A 80 8.67 17.43 1.79
N CYS A 81 9.66 16.57 2.06
CA CYS A 81 10.63 16.86 3.09
C CYS A 81 11.65 17.89 2.61
N PRO A 82 12.12 18.78 3.49
CA PRO A 82 13.23 19.63 3.15
C PRO A 82 14.51 18.78 2.99
N PRO A 83 15.50 19.23 2.20
CA PRO A 83 16.69 18.43 1.87
C PRO A 83 17.46 17.92 3.10
N GLU A 84 17.46 18.68 4.19
CA GLU A 84 18.14 18.36 5.44
C GLU A 84 17.46 17.25 6.26
N ALA A 85 16.21 16.89 5.97
CA ALA A 85 15.51 15.84 6.71
C ALA A 85 16.22 14.48 6.55
N GLY A 86 16.93 14.26 5.44
CA GLY A 86 17.60 13.00 5.15
C GLY A 86 16.65 11.83 4.94
N ASP A 87 17.21 10.63 4.86
CA ASP A 87 16.45 9.39 4.67
C ASP A 87 15.94 8.83 6.02
N PHE A 88 14.65 8.51 6.07
CA PHE A 88 14.00 8.00 7.28
C PHE A 88 14.50 6.60 7.69
N ARG A 89 14.95 5.78 6.72
CA ARG A 89 15.58 4.49 7.04
C ARG A 89 17.01 4.70 7.57
N ALA A 90 17.77 5.63 7.00
CA ALA A 90 19.08 6.03 7.52
C ALA A 90 19.02 6.51 8.97
N GLN A 91 18.02 7.33 9.32
CA GLN A 91 17.80 7.78 10.69
C GLN A 91 17.65 6.61 11.66
N GLN A 92 16.87 5.58 11.28
CA GLN A 92 16.67 4.38 12.09
C GLN A 92 17.97 3.58 12.29
N CYS A 93 18.81 3.44 11.26
CA CYS A 93 20.14 2.83 11.42
C CYS A 93 21.04 3.66 12.35
N SER A 94 21.07 4.98 12.13
CA SER A 94 21.94 5.89 12.91
C SER A 94 21.59 5.94 14.41
N ALA A 95 20.34 5.63 14.78
CA ALA A 95 19.91 5.51 16.16
C ALA A 95 20.65 4.40 16.93
N HIS A 96 21.31 3.46 16.23
CA HIS A 96 22.13 2.41 16.82
C HIS A 96 23.62 2.74 16.88
N ASN A 97 24.06 3.93 16.45
CA ASN A 97 25.49 4.31 16.47
C ASN A 97 26.08 4.35 17.89
N ASP A 98 25.25 4.70 18.88
CA ASP A 98 25.64 4.76 20.30
C ASP A 98 25.46 3.41 21.03
N VAL A 99 25.16 2.33 20.29
CA VAL A 99 24.99 0.97 20.83
C VAL A 99 26.12 0.09 20.31
N LYS A 100 26.84 -0.57 21.23
CA LYS A 100 27.92 -1.48 20.85
C LYS A 100 27.38 -2.75 20.20
N HIS A 101 27.89 -3.07 19.01
CA HIS A 101 27.71 -4.37 18.37
C HIS A 101 29.01 -5.17 18.49
N HIS A 102 28.94 -6.33 19.17
CA HIS A 102 30.12 -7.14 19.52
C HIS A 102 31.27 -6.34 20.16
N GLY A 103 30.92 -5.38 21.04
CA GLY A 103 31.89 -4.59 21.79
C GLY A 103 32.43 -3.35 21.07
N GLN A 104 32.08 -3.13 19.81
CA GLN A 104 32.52 -1.98 19.01
C GLN A 104 31.34 -1.09 18.60
N PHE A 105 31.62 0.19 18.43
CA PHE A 105 30.66 1.14 17.85
C PHE A 105 30.89 1.22 16.35
N TYR A 106 29.80 1.43 15.61
CA TYR A 106 29.82 1.56 14.16
C TYR A 106 28.97 2.75 13.75
N GLU A 107 29.34 3.38 12.63
CA GLU A 107 28.43 4.24 11.90
C GLU A 107 27.59 3.36 10.96
N TRP A 108 26.31 3.23 11.25
CA TRP A 108 25.38 2.38 10.51
C TRP A 108 24.73 3.10 9.34
N LEU A 109 24.84 2.51 8.15
CA LEU A 109 24.19 2.99 6.92
C LEU A 109 23.05 2.04 6.52
N PRO A 110 21.94 2.54 5.98
CA PRO A 110 20.80 1.70 5.64
C PRO A 110 21.08 0.83 4.41
N VAL A 111 20.71 -0.45 4.51
CA VAL A 111 20.57 -1.32 3.34
C VAL A 111 19.14 -1.17 2.84
N SER A 112 19.01 -0.78 1.57
CA SER A 112 17.72 -0.58 0.89
C SER A 112 17.55 -1.59 -0.24
N ASN A 113 16.31 -1.77 -0.73
CA ASN A 113 15.98 -2.67 -1.84
C ASN A 113 16.36 -4.14 -1.56
N ASP A 114 16.21 -4.59 -0.30
CA ASP A 114 16.37 -6.01 0.03
C ASP A 114 15.24 -6.81 -0.63
N PRO A 115 15.56 -7.80 -1.49
CA PRO A 115 14.55 -8.52 -2.26
C PRO A 115 13.69 -9.46 -1.42
N ASP A 116 14.22 -9.92 -0.27
CA ASP A 116 13.55 -10.93 0.56
C ASP A 116 12.76 -10.26 1.68
N ASN A 117 13.35 -9.27 2.34
CA ASN A 117 12.80 -8.60 3.51
C ASN A 117 13.01 -7.08 3.44
N PRO A 118 12.35 -6.37 2.51
CA PRO A 118 12.53 -4.93 2.34
C PRO A 118 12.10 -4.12 3.57
N CYS A 119 11.31 -4.70 4.47
CA CYS A 119 10.82 -4.03 5.67
C CYS A 119 11.53 -4.40 6.97
N SER A 120 12.60 -5.19 6.94
CA SER A 120 13.51 -5.31 8.08
C SER A 120 14.55 -4.19 8.08
N LEU A 121 15.08 -3.85 9.26
CA LEU A 121 16.10 -2.82 9.41
C LEU A 121 17.48 -3.47 9.30
N LYS A 122 17.94 -3.66 8.06
CA LYS A 122 19.32 -4.07 7.77
C LYS A 122 20.21 -2.85 7.62
N CYS A 123 21.33 -2.86 8.32
CA CYS A 123 22.29 -1.77 8.31
C CYS A 123 23.70 -2.31 8.06
N GLN A 124 24.45 -1.60 7.24
CA GLN A 124 25.85 -1.88 6.96
C GLN A 124 26.74 -0.96 7.81
N ALA A 125 27.76 -1.52 8.44
CA ALA A 125 28.78 -0.71 9.12
C ALA A 125 29.67 -0.02 8.08
N LYS A 126 29.68 1.32 8.12
CA LYS A 126 30.40 2.16 7.15
C LYS A 126 31.87 1.79 7.06
N GLY A 127 32.37 1.64 5.84
CA GLY A 127 33.76 1.28 5.57
C GLY A 127 34.08 -0.20 5.79
N THR A 128 33.07 -1.06 6.01
CA THR A 128 33.23 -2.51 6.19
C THR A 128 32.20 -3.28 5.36
N GLU A 129 32.35 -4.60 5.26
CA GLU A 129 31.38 -5.51 4.63
C GLU A 129 30.34 -6.06 5.63
N LEU A 130 30.41 -5.65 6.89
CA LEU A 130 29.50 -6.13 7.93
C LEU A 130 28.08 -5.55 7.72
N VAL A 131 27.14 -6.44 7.40
CA VAL A 131 25.71 -6.14 7.34
C VAL A 131 24.99 -6.88 8.46
N VAL A 132 24.17 -6.16 9.22
CA VAL A 132 23.45 -6.70 10.38
C VAL A 132 21.99 -6.29 10.28
N GLU A 133 21.08 -7.21 10.60
CA GLU A 133 19.69 -6.87 10.88
C GLU A 133 19.57 -6.36 12.32
N LEU A 134 19.42 -5.05 12.49
CA LEU A 134 19.34 -4.41 13.80
C LEU A 134 17.92 -4.45 14.38
N SER A 135 16.89 -4.61 13.54
CA SER A 135 15.50 -4.79 13.95
C SER A 135 14.73 -5.61 12.91
N PRO A 136 13.82 -6.51 13.33
CA PRO A 136 13.01 -7.32 12.40
C PRO A 136 12.03 -6.47 11.56
N LYS A 137 11.72 -5.24 12.01
CA LYS A 137 10.90 -4.30 11.26
C LYS A 137 11.40 -2.87 11.39
N VAL A 138 11.32 -2.12 10.30
CA VAL A 138 11.41 -0.66 10.30
C VAL A 138 10.13 -0.04 10.88
N LEU A 139 10.19 1.24 11.23
CA LEU A 139 9.02 2.03 11.63
C LEU A 139 8.01 2.14 10.49
N ASP A 140 6.72 2.12 10.84
CA ASP A 140 5.64 2.21 9.86
C ASP A 140 5.74 3.52 9.06
N GLY A 141 5.53 3.45 7.74
CA GLY A 141 5.69 4.57 6.82
C GLY A 141 7.10 4.76 6.25
N THR A 142 8.07 3.92 6.65
CA THR A 142 9.36 3.83 5.96
C THR A 142 9.17 3.25 4.56
N ARG A 143 9.80 3.81 3.53
CA ARG A 143 9.76 3.24 2.17
C ARG A 143 10.35 1.83 2.17
N CYS A 144 9.71 0.91 1.44
CA CYS A 144 10.26 -0.43 1.24
C CYS A 144 11.49 -0.39 0.33
N ASN A 145 11.34 0.34 -0.79
CA ASN A 145 12.31 0.46 -1.86
C ASN A 145 12.53 1.93 -2.19
N THR A 146 13.65 2.26 -2.83
CA THR A 146 14.01 3.64 -3.20
C THR A 146 13.19 4.17 -4.36
N ASP A 147 12.71 3.28 -5.22
CA ASP A 147 12.15 3.64 -6.52
C ASP A 147 10.61 3.62 -6.55
N THR A 148 9.97 3.24 -5.43
CA THR A 148 8.51 3.15 -5.32
C THR A 148 7.98 3.96 -4.14
N LEU A 149 6.69 4.28 -4.19
CA LEU A 149 5.99 4.92 -3.08
C LEU A 149 5.64 3.93 -1.95
N ASP A 150 5.79 2.64 -2.20
CA ASP A 150 5.42 1.57 -1.28
C ASP A 150 6.10 1.73 0.07
N MET A 151 5.34 1.45 1.13
CA MET A 151 5.80 1.67 2.49
C MET A 151 5.57 0.46 3.38
N CYS A 152 6.46 0.30 4.35
CA CYS A 152 6.39 -0.73 5.35
C CYS A 152 5.29 -0.41 6.35
N ILE A 153 4.35 -1.34 6.51
CA ILE A 153 3.28 -1.28 7.51
C ILE A 153 3.26 -2.62 8.24
N SER A 154 3.49 -2.59 9.55
CA SER A 154 3.54 -3.78 10.40
C SER A 154 4.54 -4.83 9.88
N GLY A 155 5.67 -4.38 9.33
CA GLY A 155 6.73 -5.25 8.77
C GLY A 155 6.46 -5.82 7.38
N LEU A 156 5.36 -5.44 6.73
CA LEU A 156 5.03 -5.87 5.36
C LEU A 156 5.08 -4.68 4.41
N CYS A 157 5.60 -4.90 3.20
CA CYS A 157 5.59 -3.87 2.18
C CYS A 157 4.18 -3.72 1.58
N GLN A 158 3.58 -2.54 1.74
CA GLN A 158 2.24 -2.22 1.26
C GLN A 158 2.32 -1.22 0.11
N ILE A 159 1.46 -1.43 -0.89
CA ILE A 159 1.40 -0.57 -2.07
C ILE A 159 0.92 0.83 -1.74
N VAL A 160 1.50 1.83 -2.39
CA VAL A 160 1.04 3.23 -2.31
C VAL A 160 0.93 3.76 -3.73
N GLY A 161 -0.25 4.25 -4.10
CA GLY A 161 -0.49 4.81 -5.42
C GLY A 161 0.22 6.16 -5.61
N CYS A 162 0.29 6.62 -6.86
CA CYS A 162 0.81 7.95 -7.21
C CYS A 162 0.00 9.11 -6.59
N ASP A 163 -1.19 8.81 -6.05
CA ASP A 163 -2.05 9.71 -5.29
C ASP A 163 -1.67 9.77 -3.79
N HIS A 164 -0.56 9.11 -3.43
CA HIS A 164 -0.01 8.98 -2.09
C HIS A 164 -0.99 8.32 -1.11
N GLN A 165 -1.87 7.44 -1.58
CA GLN A 165 -2.83 6.71 -0.76
C GLN A 165 -2.41 5.24 -0.57
N LEU A 166 -2.44 4.78 0.67
CA LEU A 166 -2.12 3.39 1.03
C LEU A 166 -3.16 2.44 0.42
N GLY A 167 -2.70 1.44 -0.32
CA GLY A 167 -3.57 0.48 -1.00
C GLY A 167 -4.15 0.99 -2.32
N SER A 168 -3.84 2.22 -2.74
CA SER A 168 -4.33 2.74 -4.03
C SER A 168 -3.61 2.07 -5.20
N THR A 169 -4.39 1.78 -6.25
CA THR A 169 -3.88 1.23 -7.51
C THR A 169 -3.57 2.32 -8.53
N ALA A 170 -3.67 3.59 -8.15
CA ALA A 170 -3.35 4.74 -8.99
C ALA A 170 -1.89 4.69 -9.46
N LYS A 171 -1.68 4.90 -10.76
CA LYS A 171 -0.34 4.92 -11.38
C LYS A 171 -0.17 6.18 -12.20
N GLU A 172 1.08 6.62 -12.31
CA GLU A 172 1.43 7.66 -13.25
C GLU A 172 1.24 7.15 -14.68
N ASP A 173 0.77 8.04 -15.55
CA ASP A 173 0.81 7.81 -16.98
C ASP A 173 2.24 8.02 -17.53
N ASN A 174 2.42 7.87 -18.84
CA ASN A 174 3.74 8.06 -19.47
C ASN A 174 4.26 9.51 -19.40
N CYS A 175 3.44 10.44 -18.93
CA CYS A 175 3.77 11.84 -18.76
C CYS A 175 4.10 12.19 -17.30
N GLY A 176 4.08 11.21 -16.38
CA GLY A 176 4.30 11.43 -14.95
C GLY A 176 3.08 12.02 -14.24
N VAL A 177 1.90 12.01 -14.86
CA VAL A 177 0.67 12.52 -14.25
C VAL A 177 -0.07 11.35 -13.61
N CYS A 178 -0.37 11.48 -12.31
CA CYS A 178 -1.11 10.45 -11.59
C CYS A 178 -2.53 10.27 -12.14
N ASN A 179 -2.89 9.02 -12.52
CA ASN A 179 -4.11 8.69 -13.25
C ASN A 179 -4.34 9.55 -14.51
N GLY A 180 -3.25 10.00 -15.15
CA GLY A 180 -3.31 10.74 -16.39
C GLY A 180 -3.75 9.87 -17.57
N ASP A 181 -4.17 10.53 -18.64
CA ASP A 181 -4.61 9.91 -19.89
C ASP A 181 -3.53 9.95 -20.99
N GLY A 182 -2.32 10.42 -20.67
CA GLY A 182 -1.22 10.59 -21.60
C GLY A 182 -1.34 11.82 -22.51
N SER A 183 -2.29 12.73 -22.27
CA SER A 183 -2.51 13.91 -23.12
C SER A 183 -1.58 15.09 -22.81
N THR A 184 -0.93 15.09 -21.64
CA THR A 184 -0.10 16.22 -21.17
C THR A 184 1.30 16.24 -21.75
N CYS A 185 1.74 15.16 -22.39
CA CYS A 185 3.04 15.06 -23.04
C CYS A 185 2.90 14.44 -24.44
N ARG A 186 3.96 14.54 -25.25
CA ARG A 186 4.02 13.94 -26.58
C ARG A 186 5.30 13.11 -26.74
N LEU A 187 5.20 12.01 -27.47
CA LEU A 187 6.36 11.18 -27.78
C LEU A 187 7.32 11.94 -28.70
N VAL A 188 8.51 12.26 -28.20
CA VAL A 188 9.60 12.80 -29.01
C VAL A 188 10.55 11.65 -29.38
N ARG A 189 10.67 11.34 -30.67
CA ARG A 189 11.64 10.35 -31.17
C ARG A 189 12.94 11.05 -31.57
N GLY A 190 14.02 10.79 -30.84
CA GLY A 190 15.37 11.26 -31.19
C GLY A 190 16.25 10.11 -31.71
N GLN A 191 17.05 10.36 -32.74
CA GLN A 191 18.19 9.51 -33.08
C GLN A 191 19.41 10.07 -32.35
N TYR A 192 19.97 9.30 -31.40
CA TYR A 192 21.21 9.67 -30.74
C TYR A 192 22.37 9.49 -31.74
N GLN A 193 22.79 10.58 -32.38
CA GLN A 193 24.08 10.60 -33.08
C GLN A 193 25.17 10.71 -32.02
N SER A 194 25.79 9.58 -31.68
CA SER A 194 27.02 9.62 -30.90
C SER A 194 28.07 10.38 -31.71
N GLN A 195 28.42 11.59 -31.29
CA GLN A 195 29.67 12.22 -31.72
C GLN A 195 30.82 11.46 -31.05
N LEU A 196 31.07 10.25 -31.55
CA LEU A 196 32.31 9.53 -31.32
C LEU A 196 33.40 10.34 -32.01
N SER A 197 34.03 11.26 -31.28
CA SER A 197 35.37 11.72 -31.64
C SER A 197 36.25 10.48 -31.80
N ALA A 198 37.13 10.52 -32.80
CA ALA A 198 37.80 9.36 -33.39
C ALA A 198 38.83 8.64 -32.49
N THR A 199 38.63 8.55 -31.17
CA THR A 199 39.65 8.02 -30.24
C THR A 199 39.21 6.83 -29.38
N LYS A 200 37.94 6.38 -29.37
CA LYS A 200 37.58 5.14 -28.65
C LYS A 200 36.65 4.23 -29.46
N ARG A 201 37.24 3.40 -30.31
CA ARG A 201 36.57 2.17 -30.78
C ARG A 201 36.60 1.13 -29.66
N LYS A 202 35.40 0.84 -29.13
CA LYS A 202 34.85 -0.50 -28.81
C LYS A 202 33.95 -0.36 -27.58
N ILE A 203 32.66 -0.64 -27.77
CA ILE A 203 31.82 -1.59 -27.00
C ILE A 203 30.33 -1.18 -27.13
N LEU A 204 29.56 -2.12 -27.70
CA LEU A 204 28.11 -2.36 -27.62
C LEU A 204 27.11 -1.18 -27.76
N GLN A 205 26.35 -1.21 -28.85
CA GLN A 205 25.03 -0.56 -28.95
C GLN A 205 24.08 -1.13 -27.89
N ARG A 206 23.61 -0.29 -26.96
CA ARG A 206 22.33 -0.49 -26.27
C ARG A 206 21.41 0.68 -26.63
N ARG A 207 20.31 0.37 -27.31
CA ARG A 207 19.19 1.28 -27.52
C ARG A 207 18.53 1.55 -26.16
N GLY A 208 18.59 2.80 -25.69
CA GLY A 208 17.79 3.30 -24.58
C GLY A 208 16.95 4.48 -25.05
N ASN A 209 15.65 4.45 -24.81
CA ASN A 209 14.76 5.59 -25.05
C ASN A 209 14.83 6.52 -23.83
N LEU A 210 15.03 7.83 -24.06
CA LEU A 210 14.87 8.86 -23.02
C LEU A 210 13.58 9.64 -23.29
N TRP A 211 12.82 9.91 -22.22
CA TRP A 211 11.63 10.75 -22.22
C TRP A 211 12.05 12.17 -21.78
N ALA A 212 11.39 13.21 -22.32
CA ALA A 212 11.61 14.61 -21.96
C ALA A 212 10.26 15.29 -21.70
N SER A 213 10.20 16.12 -20.65
CA SER A 213 9.05 16.90 -20.20
C SER A 213 8.66 18.03 -21.16
#